data_AF-A0A971TG48-F1
#
_entry.id   AF-A0A971TG48-F1
#
_cell.length_a   1.000
_cell.length_b   1.000
_cell.length_c   1.000
_cell.angle_alpha   90.00
_cell.angle_beta   90.00
_cell.angle_gamma   90.00
#
_symmetry.space_group_name_H-M   'P 1'
#
loop_
_entity.id
_entity.type
_entity.pdbx_description
1 polymer ?
#
loop_
_entity_poly.entity_id
_entity_poly.type
_entity_poly.pdbx_seq_one_letter_code
_entity_poly.pdbx_strand_id
1 'polypeptide(L)'
;MKRLISCTMILMLLALGAVPALAKQKLPGDFNDVQGHWAQKNISAVCNLGLMSGMGVNERGHKVFSPNSLVNRAQLAVMLQRIFELDYGDKRFVKQPLASDYYQDVDNQAWYAQAVTLAAINEVFDSNNNFYPQQAVTRIEVARTIHRCVNAKGLNIPMIMLMPYYQDMEGLSQEDTNALVFASNTSLMKGDGQYWRPYDNITRAELATLINGLVRLLGVDESYDGQEYRLAPGNSLTLMLNSNPTTGYRWTAAYDDKMLTLTGKVYQQAGNGNLLGQGGKDIWRFQALQAGTTELKITYSRPWEPIPPGESVQPIKTFTLKVVITPGQSETGAVKVTNLVIKEKSDIMETDLNIPVVSGQLDSGVLAAINKRFEGDAMEFKKTLEAEVKDYAADCEAAGYPIRPYELFTRYKQCSLNDDILSLYVDYYQYTGGAHGMTARMAYNIDLKTGKLLPLAELFKPGYEYKTVIDKEINRQIALDPESYFEGDMGFQGIVEEQNYYLDGENLVIYFNQYEIAPYAAGIREFKIPLTLLGGK
;
A
#
# COMPACT_ATOMS: atom_id res chain seq x y z
N MET A 1 -73.25 37.19 46.79
CA MET A 1 -73.75 35.87 46.34
C MET A 1 -73.08 35.50 45.03
N LYS A 2 -72.48 34.30 44.97
CA LYS A 2 -72.19 33.43 43.80
C LYS A 2 -71.43 34.02 42.58
N ARG A 3 -70.17 33.58 42.39
CA ARG A 3 -69.68 32.62 41.34
C ARG A 3 -69.58 33.22 39.93
N LEU A 4 -68.40 33.15 39.28
CA LEU A 4 -68.11 32.14 38.26
C LEU A 4 -66.67 32.26 37.70
N ILE A 5 -66.08 31.09 37.48
CA ILE A 5 -64.88 30.77 36.71
C ILE A 5 -65.14 31.12 35.23
N SER A 6 -64.14 31.65 34.51
CA SER A 6 -64.13 31.60 33.05
C SER A 6 -62.71 31.32 32.53
N CYS A 7 -62.58 30.14 31.92
CA CYS A 7 -61.45 29.74 31.09
C CYS A 7 -61.38 30.61 29.84
N THR A 8 -60.25 31.26 29.60
CA THR A 8 -59.89 31.76 28.27
C THR A 8 -58.70 30.99 27.73
N MET A 9 -58.99 30.10 26.78
CA MET A 9 -58.04 29.55 25.81
C MET A 9 -57.23 30.69 25.19
N ILE A 10 -55.91 30.66 25.34
CA ILE A 10 -55.02 31.43 24.48
C ILE A 10 -54.78 30.58 23.23
N LEU A 11 -55.44 30.97 22.14
CA LEU A 11 -55.09 30.58 20.78
C LEU A 11 -53.68 31.10 20.49
N MET A 12 -52.66 30.24 20.53
CA MET A 12 -51.41 30.49 19.82
C MET A 12 -51.66 30.19 18.34
N LEU A 13 -51.89 31.24 17.54
CA LEU A 13 -51.81 31.15 16.09
C LEU A 13 -50.41 30.69 15.70
N LEU A 14 -50.33 29.48 15.15
CA LEU A 14 -49.21 28.99 14.35
C LEU A 14 -49.03 29.93 13.14
N ALA A 15 -48.11 30.88 13.25
CA ALA A 15 -47.53 31.50 12.08
C ALA A 15 -46.72 30.43 11.34
N LEU A 16 -47.34 29.79 10.33
CA LEU A 16 -46.62 29.08 9.29
C LEU A 16 -45.80 30.12 8.50
N GLY A 17 -44.62 30.44 9.02
CA GLY A 17 -43.56 31.01 8.21
C GLY A 17 -43.15 29.94 7.20
N ALA A 18 -43.48 30.17 5.92
CA ALA A 18 -42.92 29.39 4.83
C ALA A 18 -41.39 29.51 4.91
N VAL A 19 -40.74 28.43 5.38
CA VAL A 19 -39.30 28.28 5.26
C VAL A 19 -39.01 28.33 3.76
N PRO A 20 -38.17 29.27 3.27
CA PRO A 20 -37.76 29.24 1.88
C PRO A 20 -37.14 27.87 1.63
N ALA A 21 -37.66 27.13 0.66
CA ALA A 21 -37.01 25.91 0.20
C ALA A 21 -35.57 26.31 -0.15
N LEU A 22 -34.61 25.86 0.66
CA LEU A 22 -33.19 26.06 0.40
C LEU A 22 -32.94 25.58 -1.03
N ALA A 23 -32.69 26.48 -1.97
CA ALA A 23 -32.25 26.10 -3.30
C ALA A 23 -31.04 25.19 -3.10
N LYS A 24 -31.13 23.91 -3.52
CA LYS A 24 -30.01 22.97 -3.45
C LYS A 24 -28.79 23.65 -4.08
N GLN A 25 -27.79 23.95 -3.28
CA GLN A 25 -26.52 24.45 -3.77
C GLN A 25 -25.99 23.42 -4.79
N LYS A 26 -25.87 23.83 -6.06
CA LYS A 26 -25.42 22.93 -7.12
C LYS A 26 -23.98 22.51 -6.83
N LEU A 27 -23.78 21.23 -6.53
CA LEU A 27 -22.46 20.69 -6.24
C LEU A 27 -21.62 20.60 -7.52
N PRO A 28 -20.28 20.53 -7.44
CA PRO A 28 -19.41 20.39 -8.61
C PRO A 28 -19.80 19.24 -9.55
N GLY A 29 -20.34 18.15 -9.00
CA GLY A 29 -20.78 16.95 -9.72
C GLY A 29 -22.24 16.93 -10.23
N ASP A 30 -22.95 18.06 -10.24
CA ASP A 30 -24.30 18.16 -10.81
C ASP A 30 -24.26 18.42 -12.32
N PHE A 31 -24.34 17.35 -13.11
CA PHE A 31 -24.36 17.39 -14.58
C PHE A 31 -25.72 16.98 -15.15
N ASN A 32 -26.19 17.72 -16.16
CA ASN A 32 -27.52 17.50 -16.72
C ASN A 32 -27.61 16.20 -17.54
N ASP A 33 -26.53 15.87 -18.26
CA ASP A 33 -26.40 14.71 -19.13
C ASP A 33 -26.09 13.40 -18.39
N VAL A 34 -26.05 13.44 -17.06
CA VAL A 34 -25.77 12.29 -16.19
C VAL A 34 -27.00 11.88 -15.37
N GLN A 35 -28.08 12.67 -15.39
CA GLN A 35 -29.30 12.34 -14.66
C GLN A 35 -29.92 11.04 -15.17
N GLY A 36 -30.12 10.07 -14.28
CA GLY A 36 -30.63 8.73 -14.61
C GLY A 36 -29.57 7.80 -15.22
N HIS A 37 -28.34 8.25 -15.41
CA HIS A 37 -27.25 7.44 -15.95
C HIS A 37 -26.75 6.43 -14.90
N TRP A 38 -26.39 5.22 -15.31
CA TRP A 38 -25.93 4.15 -14.40
C TRP A 38 -24.72 4.57 -13.55
N ALA A 39 -23.81 5.36 -14.12
CA ALA A 39 -22.61 5.87 -13.45
C ALA A 39 -22.83 7.16 -12.64
N GLN A 40 -24.06 7.69 -12.57
CA GLN A 40 -24.33 9.00 -11.98
C GLN A 40 -23.72 9.17 -10.58
N LYS A 41 -23.93 8.18 -9.70
CA LYS A 41 -23.41 8.21 -8.34
C LYS A 41 -21.88 8.27 -8.31
N ASN A 42 -21.20 7.50 -9.17
CA ASN A 42 -19.75 7.48 -9.25
C ASN A 42 -19.21 8.80 -9.83
N ILE A 43 -19.81 9.30 -10.90
CA ILE A 43 -19.45 10.58 -11.53
C ILE A 43 -19.57 11.72 -10.52
N SER A 44 -20.71 11.82 -9.84
CA SER A 44 -20.91 12.86 -8.84
C SER A 44 -19.91 12.74 -7.68
N ALA A 45 -19.58 11.52 -7.24
CA ALA A 45 -18.60 11.30 -6.18
C ALA A 45 -17.20 11.80 -6.57
N VAL A 46 -16.66 11.33 -7.69
CA VAL A 46 -15.29 11.71 -8.11
C VAL A 46 -15.18 13.18 -8.49
N CYS A 47 -16.25 13.81 -8.98
CA CYS A 47 -16.27 15.25 -9.24
C CYS A 47 -16.38 16.09 -7.95
N ASN A 48 -17.18 15.65 -6.98
CA ASN A 48 -17.27 16.31 -5.67
C ASN A 48 -16.00 16.15 -4.82
N LEU A 49 -15.17 15.14 -5.13
CA LEU A 49 -13.83 14.95 -4.57
C LEU A 49 -12.72 15.67 -5.38
N GLY A 50 -13.09 16.39 -6.46
CA GLY A 50 -12.15 17.13 -7.30
C GLY A 50 -11.23 16.26 -8.16
N LEU A 51 -11.53 14.98 -8.34
CA LEU A 51 -10.70 14.03 -9.09
C LEU A 51 -11.01 14.06 -10.59
N MET A 52 -12.28 14.27 -10.96
CA MET A 52 -12.70 14.51 -12.34
C MET A 52 -13.43 15.84 -12.48
N SER A 53 -13.53 16.31 -13.71
CA SER A 53 -14.25 17.53 -14.06
C SER A 53 -15.10 17.30 -15.31
N GLY A 54 -16.15 18.10 -15.46
CA GLY A 54 -16.97 18.12 -16.66
C GLY A 54 -16.21 18.69 -17.87
N MET A 55 -16.79 18.52 -19.06
CA MET A 55 -16.22 18.96 -20.33
C MET A 55 -16.60 20.39 -20.71
N GLY A 56 -17.30 21.11 -19.82
CA GLY A 56 -17.73 22.49 -20.03
C GLY A 56 -19.23 22.66 -19.80
N VAL A 57 -19.82 23.60 -20.54
CA VAL A 57 -21.26 23.88 -20.54
C VAL A 57 -21.82 23.71 -21.94
N ASN A 58 -23.07 23.26 -22.05
CA ASN A 58 -23.78 23.22 -23.32
C ASN A 58 -24.30 24.62 -23.72
N GLU A 59 -24.91 24.71 -24.90
CA GLU A 59 -25.51 25.93 -25.45
C GLU A 59 -26.54 26.60 -24.52
N ARG A 60 -27.10 25.86 -23.56
CA ARG A 60 -28.08 26.34 -22.57
C ARG A 60 -27.42 26.75 -21.24
N GLY A 61 -26.09 26.77 -21.18
CA GLY A 61 -25.32 27.10 -19.98
C GLY A 61 -25.30 26.01 -18.90
N HIS A 62 -25.77 24.79 -19.21
CA HIS A 62 -25.75 23.67 -18.26
C HIS A 62 -24.42 22.93 -18.33
N LYS A 63 -23.85 22.56 -17.17
CA LYS A 63 -22.64 21.74 -17.10
C LYS A 63 -22.86 20.37 -17.75
N VAL A 64 -21.85 19.90 -18.48
CA VAL A 64 -21.86 18.63 -19.21
C VAL A 64 -20.68 17.77 -18.77
N PHE A 65 -20.91 16.47 -18.53
CA PHE A 65 -19.85 15.52 -18.19
C PHE A 65 -19.39 14.68 -19.39
N SER A 66 -20.29 14.40 -20.33
CA SER A 66 -20.13 13.51 -21.49
C SER A 66 -19.79 12.06 -21.09
N PRO A 67 -20.70 11.34 -20.38
CA PRO A 67 -20.40 10.03 -19.78
C PRO A 67 -19.99 8.97 -20.79
N ASN A 68 -20.54 9.01 -22.02
CA ASN A 68 -20.29 8.00 -23.05
C ASN A 68 -19.13 8.35 -24.00
N SER A 69 -18.48 9.51 -23.82
CA SER A 69 -17.30 9.86 -24.62
C SER A 69 -16.12 9.01 -24.17
N LEU A 70 -15.28 8.63 -25.14
CA LEU A 70 -14.04 7.91 -24.88
C LEU A 70 -13.05 8.79 -24.12
N VAL A 71 -12.26 8.16 -23.26
CA VAL A 71 -11.17 8.82 -22.55
C VAL A 71 -9.93 8.82 -23.43
N ASN A 72 -9.25 9.96 -23.54
CA ASN A 72 -7.96 10.03 -24.20
C ASN A 72 -6.78 9.91 -23.22
N ARG A 73 -5.60 9.62 -23.75
CA ARG A 73 -4.39 9.34 -22.96
C ARG A 73 -3.93 10.54 -22.12
N ALA A 74 -4.12 11.77 -22.62
CA ALA A 74 -3.88 12.99 -21.85
C ALA A 74 -4.79 13.13 -20.62
N GLN A 75 -6.09 12.83 -20.77
CA GLN A 75 -7.03 12.82 -19.65
C GLN A 75 -6.63 11.77 -18.62
N LEU A 76 -6.26 10.56 -19.06
CA LEU A 76 -5.79 9.50 -18.16
C LEU A 76 -4.57 9.96 -17.34
N ALA A 77 -3.55 10.53 -17.99
CA ALA A 77 -2.35 11.02 -17.29
C ALA A 77 -2.68 12.05 -16.20
N VAL A 78 -3.55 13.02 -16.50
CA VAL A 78 -3.97 14.03 -15.50
C VAL A 78 -4.74 13.41 -14.35
N MET A 79 -5.58 12.41 -14.60
CA MET A 79 -6.30 11.72 -13.53
C MET A 79 -5.36 10.89 -12.66
N LEU A 80 -4.43 10.13 -13.26
CA LEU A 80 -3.45 9.34 -12.52
C LEU A 80 -2.55 10.24 -11.67
N GLN A 81 -2.07 11.36 -12.22
CA GLN A 81 -1.30 12.35 -11.46
C GLN A 81 -2.07 12.87 -10.25
N ARG A 82 -3.38 13.16 -10.38
CA ARG A 82 -4.21 13.67 -9.27
C ARG A 82 -4.54 12.64 -8.20
N ILE A 83 -4.59 11.37 -8.56
CA ILE A 83 -4.97 10.27 -7.66
C ILE A 83 -3.75 9.77 -6.91
N PHE A 84 -2.66 9.50 -7.64
CA PHE A 84 -1.44 8.92 -7.09
C PHE A 84 -0.42 9.98 -6.67
N GLU A 85 -0.71 11.25 -6.96
CA GLU A 85 0.15 12.39 -6.61
C GLU A 85 1.58 12.12 -7.07
N LEU A 86 1.68 11.81 -8.36
CA LEU A 86 2.96 11.57 -9.04
C LEU A 86 3.82 12.83 -8.90
N ASP A 87 5.07 12.62 -8.52
CA ASP A 87 6.03 13.67 -8.21
C ASP A 87 7.38 13.34 -8.85
N TYR A 88 8.39 14.16 -8.59
CA TYR A 88 9.74 13.92 -9.11
C TYR A 88 10.48 12.79 -8.38
N GLY A 89 9.90 12.22 -7.32
CA GLY A 89 10.56 11.37 -6.35
C GLY A 89 11.82 12.04 -5.81
N ASP A 90 12.90 11.26 -5.71
CA ASP A 90 14.20 11.73 -5.22
C ASP A 90 15.08 12.34 -6.33
N LYS A 91 14.56 12.40 -7.56
CA LYS A 91 15.34 12.79 -8.73
C LYS A 91 15.63 14.30 -8.68
N ARG A 92 16.92 14.64 -8.74
CA ARG A 92 17.38 16.04 -8.80
C ARG A 92 17.71 16.40 -10.24
N PHE A 93 17.18 17.54 -10.68
CA PHE A 93 17.41 18.04 -12.03
C PHE A 93 18.09 19.40 -12.00
N VAL A 94 19.13 19.59 -12.81
CA VAL A 94 19.79 20.90 -13.01
C VAL A 94 18.81 21.90 -13.64
N LYS A 95 17.91 21.41 -14.49
CA LYS A 95 16.78 22.12 -15.06
C LYS A 95 15.56 21.21 -14.98
N GLN A 96 14.41 21.75 -14.55
CA GLN A 96 13.19 20.94 -14.49
C GLN A 96 12.87 20.33 -15.86
N PRO A 97 12.60 19.02 -15.90
CA PRO A 97 12.30 18.34 -17.15
C PRO A 97 10.94 18.80 -17.68
N LEU A 98 10.85 18.84 -19.00
CA LEU A 98 9.66 19.24 -19.75
C LEU A 98 9.05 18.00 -20.40
N ALA A 99 7.78 18.08 -20.80
CA ALA A 99 7.09 16.94 -21.42
C ALA A 99 7.75 16.55 -22.75
N SER A 100 8.23 17.55 -23.51
CA SER A 100 8.97 17.37 -24.76
C SER A 100 10.30 16.64 -24.60
N ASP A 101 10.85 16.56 -23.39
CA ASP A 101 12.08 15.81 -23.12
C ASP A 101 11.83 14.29 -23.19
N TYR A 102 10.58 13.86 -23.02
CA TYR A 102 10.15 12.46 -23.08
C TYR A 102 9.36 12.13 -24.34
N TYR A 103 8.53 13.06 -24.82
CA TYR A 103 7.59 12.83 -25.91
C TYR A 103 7.57 14.01 -26.90
N GLN A 104 7.90 13.75 -28.16
CA GLN A 104 8.09 14.80 -29.18
C GLN A 104 6.77 15.46 -29.61
N ASP A 105 5.64 14.78 -29.44
CA ASP A 105 4.29 15.23 -29.81
C ASP A 105 3.54 15.91 -28.67
N VAL A 106 4.22 16.25 -27.57
CA VAL A 106 3.62 16.94 -26.42
C VAL A 106 4.12 18.38 -26.33
N ASP A 107 3.20 19.33 -26.50
CA ASP A 107 3.45 20.74 -26.21
C ASP A 107 3.64 20.96 -24.70
N ASN A 108 4.77 21.57 -24.32
CA ASN A 108 5.11 21.89 -22.93
C ASN A 108 4.13 22.86 -22.25
N GLN A 109 3.32 23.58 -23.02
CA GLN A 109 2.27 24.48 -22.50
C GLN A 109 0.88 23.84 -22.50
N ALA A 110 0.74 22.59 -22.95
CA ALA A 110 -0.54 21.90 -22.92
C ALA A 110 -1.03 21.71 -21.47
N TRP A 111 -2.35 21.76 -21.28
CA TRP A 111 -2.99 21.62 -19.95
C TRP A 111 -2.65 20.29 -19.23
N TYR A 112 -2.18 19.29 -19.98
CA TYR A 112 -1.76 17.98 -19.47
C TYR A 112 -0.24 17.80 -19.40
N ALA A 113 0.57 18.77 -19.87
CA ALA A 113 2.01 18.61 -20.03
C ALA A 113 2.69 18.20 -18.72
N GLN A 114 2.39 18.90 -17.62
CA GLN A 114 2.96 18.57 -16.31
C GLN A 114 2.62 17.14 -15.86
N ALA A 115 1.37 16.71 -16.06
CA ALA A 115 0.96 15.36 -15.68
C ALA A 115 1.66 14.29 -16.52
N VAL A 116 1.85 14.55 -17.82
CA VAL A 116 2.61 13.66 -18.71
C VAL A 116 4.08 13.59 -18.30
N THR A 117 4.72 14.73 -17.98
CA THR A 117 6.08 14.76 -17.46
C THR A 117 6.23 13.92 -16.19
N LEU A 118 5.34 14.10 -15.22
CA LEU A 118 5.38 13.37 -13.96
C LEU A 118 5.09 11.88 -14.17
N ALA A 119 4.15 11.54 -15.06
CA ALA A 119 3.87 10.16 -15.41
C ALA A 119 5.05 9.48 -16.11
N ALA A 120 5.78 10.18 -16.99
CA ALA A 120 7.01 9.67 -17.61
C ALA A 120 8.11 9.42 -16.57
N ILE A 121 8.31 10.35 -15.64
CA ILE A 121 9.33 10.26 -14.58
C ILE A 121 9.10 9.10 -13.61
N ASN A 122 7.83 8.73 -13.43
CA ASN A 122 7.38 7.59 -12.63
C ASN A 122 7.15 6.34 -13.49
N GLU A 123 7.56 6.35 -14.77
CA GLU A 123 7.49 5.23 -15.71
C GLU A 123 6.06 4.69 -15.93
N VAL A 124 5.05 5.51 -15.68
CA VAL A 124 3.63 5.15 -15.75
C VAL A 124 3.21 4.83 -17.18
N PHE A 125 3.72 5.58 -18.15
CA PHE A 125 3.49 5.35 -19.57
C PHE A 125 4.78 4.91 -20.25
N ASP A 126 4.65 4.11 -21.30
CA ASP A 126 5.79 3.66 -22.10
C ASP A 126 6.57 4.84 -22.69
N SER A 127 7.89 4.77 -22.62
CA SER A 127 8.83 5.73 -23.19
C SER A 127 9.03 5.48 -24.68
N ASN A 128 8.01 5.79 -25.46
CA ASN A 128 8.07 5.84 -26.93
C ASN A 128 8.33 7.29 -27.38
N ASN A 129 8.87 7.49 -28.59
CA ASN A 129 9.11 8.85 -29.12
C ASN A 129 7.88 9.78 -29.09
N ASN A 130 6.66 9.22 -29.15
CA ASN A 130 5.39 9.94 -29.11
C ASN A 130 4.49 9.41 -27.98
N PHE A 131 3.74 10.31 -27.35
CA PHE A 131 2.76 10.02 -26.31
C PHE A 131 1.36 9.74 -26.86
N TYR A 132 0.98 10.32 -28.00
CA TYR A 132 -0.36 10.27 -28.58
C TYR A 132 -1.47 10.80 -27.65
N PRO A 133 -1.42 12.08 -27.23
CA PRO A 133 -2.30 12.62 -26.18
C PRO A 133 -3.80 12.53 -26.47
N GLN A 134 -4.20 12.53 -27.75
CA GLN A 134 -5.60 12.47 -28.18
C GLN A 134 -6.09 11.04 -28.45
N GLN A 135 -5.21 10.04 -28.41
CA GLN A 135 -5.59 8.66 -28.66
C GLN A 135 -6.48 8.14 -27.52
N ALA A 136 -7.56 7.43 -27.89
CA ALA A 136 -8.41 6.75 -26.93
C ALA A 136 -7.63 5.63 -26.23
N VAL A 137 -7.76 5.53 -24.91
CA VAL A 137 -7.07 4.49 -24.12
C VAL A 137 -7.89 3.21 -24.04
N THR A 138 -7.20 2.09 -24.11
CA THR A 138 -7.79 0.77 -23.94
C THR A 138 -7.90 0.39 -22.47
N ARG A 139 -8.74 -0.61 -22.18
CA ARG A 139 -8.89 -1.16 -20.83
C ARG A 139 -7.58 -1.69 -20.26
N ILE A 140 -6.77 -2.37 -21.06
CA ILE A 140 -5.50 -2.92 -20.60
C ILE A 140 -4.47 -1.81 -20.32
N GLU A 141 -4.43 -0.74 -21.12
CA GLU A 141 -3.56 0.40 -20.88
C GLU A 141 -3.93 1.13 -19.57
N VAL A 142 -5.22 1.29 -19.29
CA VAL A 142 -5.69 1.84 -18.01
C VAL A 142 -5.27 0.94 -16.84
N ALA A 143 -5.47 -0.37 -16.93
CA ALA A 143 -5.05 -1.30 -15.87
C ALA A 143 -3.53 -1.26 -15.65
N ARG A 144 -2.75 -1.27 -16.74
CA ARG A 144 -1.28 -1.23 -16.69
C ARG A 144 -0.76 0.04 -16.03
N THR A 145 -1.26 1.20 -16.46
CA THR A 145 -0.83 2.50 -15.91
C THR A 145 -1.22 2.65 -14.43
N ILE A 146 -2.38 2.14 -14.00
CA ILE A 146 -2.75 2.10 -12.58
C ILE A 146 -1.79 1.21 -11.79
N HIS A 147 -1.53 -0.01 -12.28
CA HIS A 147 -0.63 -0.94 -11.62
C HIS A 147 0.80 -0.36 -11.49
N ARG A 148 1.29 0.32 -12.54
CA ARG A 148 2.54 1.08 -12.51
C ARG A 148 2.53 2.21 -11.48
N CYS A 149 1.45 2.99 -11.39
CA CYS A 149 1.30 4.02 -10.37
C CYS A 149 1.36 3.45 -8.94
N VAL A 150 0.68 2.32 -8.69
CA VAL A 150 0.72 1.63 -7.40
C VAL A 150 2.15 1.25 -7.03
N ASN A 151 2.88 0.67 -7.98
CA ASN A 151 4.28 0.27 -7.80
C ASN A 151 5.20 1.49 -7.61
N ALA A 152 5.05 2.54 -8.43
CA ALA A 152 5.84 3.76 -8.34
C ALA A 152 5.67 4.48 -7.00
N LYS A 153 4.48 4.39 -6.39
CA LYS A 153 4.20 4.96 -5.06
C LYS A 153 4.49 3.98 -3.91
N GLY A 154 4.99 2.77 -4.19
CA GLY A 154 5.28 1.75 -3.17
C GLY A 154 4.06 1.32 -2.38
N LEU A 155 2.87 1.39 -2.97
CA LEU A 155 1.61 1.12 -2.28
C LEU A 155 1.39 -0.39 -2.16
N ASN A 156 1.33 -0.89 -0.93
CA ASN A 156 1.01 -2.29 -0.66
C ASN A 156 -0.51 -2.47 -0.58
N ILE A 157 -1.11 -3.06 -1.62
CA ILE A 157 -2.55 -3.30 -1.68
C ILE A 157 -2.82 -4.78 -1.36
N PRO A 158 -3.44 -5.11 -0.21
CA PRO A 158 -3.78 -6.48 0.11
C PRO A 158 -4.87 -6.99 -0.85
N MET A 159 -4.57 -8.05 -1.59
CA MET A 159 -5.54 -8.72 -2.46
C MET A 159 -5.30 -10.23 -2.47
N ILE A 160 -6.34 -10.98 -2.81
CA ILE A 160 -6.23 -12.42 -3.04
C ILE A 160 -5.64 -12.60 -4.44
N MET A 161 -4.49 -13.26 -4.55
CA MET A 161 -3.82 -13.53 -5.83
C MET A 161 -4.48 -14.72 -6.52
N LEU A 162 -5.70 -14.52 -7.03
CA LEU A 162 -6.38 -15.49 -7.87
C LEU A 162 -6.12 -15.14 -9.33
N MET A 163 -5.63 -16.10 -10.13
CA MET A 163 -5.54 -15.93 -11.58
C MET A 163 -6.94 -16.07 -12.19
N PRO A 164 -7.56 -14.99 -12.71
CA PRO A 164 -8.82 -15.12 -13.42
C PRO A 164 -8.56 -15.77 -14.78
N TYR A 165 -9.53 -16.54 -15.27
CA TYR A 165 -9.48 -17.10 -16.61
C TYR A 165 -10.51 -16.41 -17.51
N TYR A 166 -10.04 -15.75 -18.57
CA TYR A 166 -10.84 -15.20 -19.66
C TYR A 166 -10.32 -15.71 -21.00
N GLN A 167 -11.20 -15.84 -21.99
CA GLN A 167 -10.84 -16.41 -23.30
C GLN A 167 -9.92 -15.50 -24.12
N ASP A 168 -9.91 -14.20 -23.85
CA ASP A 168 -9.16 -13.17 -24.57
C ASP A 168 -7.88 -12.72 -23.85
N MET A 169 -7.30 -13.61 -23.03
CA MET A 169 -6.00 -13.37 -22.38
C MET A 169 -4.81 -13.85 -23.22
N GLU A 170 -5.06 -14.63 -24.27
CA GLU A 170 -4.01 -15.14 -25.14
C GLU A 170 -3.27 -13.99 -25.84
N GLY A 171 -1.92 -14.04 -25.84
CA GLY A 171 -1.07 -13.04 -26.46
C GLY A 171 -0.85 -11.77 -25.64
N LEU A 172 -1.43 -11.65 -24.44
CA LEU A 172 -1.06 -10.59 -23.51
C LEU A 172 0.39 -10.75 -23.04
N SER A 173 1.08 -9.63 -22.85
CA SER A 173 2.38 -9.63 -22.20
C SER A 173 2.26 -10.07 -20.72
N GLN A 174 3.37 -10.47 -20.11
CA GLN A 174 3.37 -10.78 -18.67
C GLN A 174 2.96 -9.55 -17.83
N GLU A 175 3.40 -8.36 -18.22
CA GLU A 175 3.03 -7.12 -17.54
C GLU A 175 1.52 -6.85 -17.63
N ASP A 176 0.94 -7.01 -18.82
CA ASP A 176 -0.50 -6.86 -19.03
C ASP A 176 -1.30 -7.89 -18.25
N THR A 177 -0.80 -9.12 -18.20
CA THR A 177 -1.39 -10.19 -17.38
C THR A 177 -1.40 -9.79 -15.91
N ASN A 178 -0.28 -9.29 -15.38
CA ASN A 178 -0.19 -8.83 -13.99
C ASN A 178 -1.14 -7.66 -13.70
N ALA A 179 -1.23 -6.69 -14.62
CA ALA A 179 -2.12 -5.54 -14.49
C ALA A 179 -3.60 -5.95 -14.53
N LEU A 180 -3.97 -6.90 -15.40
CA LEU A 180 -5.31 -7.46 -15.47
C LEU A 180 -5.68 -8.20 -14.18
N VAL A 181 -4.77 -9.04 -13.66
CA VAL A 181 -4.92 -9.75 -12.39
C VAL A 181 -5.13 -8.76 -11.25
N PHE A 182 -4.28 -7.73 -11.16
CA PHE A 182 -4.41 -6.66 -10.18
C PHE A 182 -5.80 -5.98 -10.26
N ALA A 183 -6.21 -5.54 -11.45
CA ALA A 183 -7.47 -4.83 -11.64
C ALA A 183 -8.69 -5.70 -11.32
N SER A 184 -8.60 -7.01 -11.57
CA SER A 184 -9.67 -7.98 -11.31
C SER A 184 -9.79 -8.30 -9.82
N ASN A 185 -8.67 -8.59 -9.14
CA ASN A 185 -8.65 -8.96 -7.72
C ASN A 185 -8.94 -7.78 -6.79
N THR A 186 -8.64 -6.55 -7.22
CA THR A 186 -9.06 -5.33 -6.52
C THR A 186 -10.50 -4.90 -6.84
N SER A 187 -11.18 -5.63 -7.74
CA SER A 187 -12.52 -5.29 -8.25
C SER A 187 -12.62 -3.90 -8.93
N LEU A 188 -11.49 -3.31 -9.34
CA LEU A 188 -11.46 -2.04 -10.08
C LEU A 188 -12.00 -2.19 -11.50
N MET A 189 -11.70 -3.33 -12.14
CA MET A 189 -12.19 -3.67 -13.47
C MET A 189 -12.65 -5.12 -13.49
N LYS A 190 -13.70 -5.41 -14.25
CA LYS A 190 -14.25 -6.76 -14.41
C LYS A 190 -14.55 -7.03 -15.87
N GLY A 191 -14.39 -8.28 -16.28
CA GLY A 191 -14.89 -8.79 -17.56
C GLY A 191 -16.40 -9.04 -17.55
N ASP A 192 -16.94 -9.50 -18.68
CA ASP A 192 -18.35 -9.87 -18.85
C ASP A 192 -18.65 -11.34 -18.49
N GLY A 193 -17.67 -12.01 -17.87
CA GLY A 193 -17.72 -13.42 -17.48
C GLY A 193 -16.91 -14.30 -18.43
N GLN A 194 -17.04 -14.11 -19.75
CA GLN A 194 -16.28 -14.89 -20.74
C GLN A 194 -15.03 -14.14 -21.23
N TYR A 195 -15.14 -12.81 -21.38
CA TYR A 195 -14.10 -11.94 -21.93
C TYR A 195 -13.78 -10.80 -20.98
N TRP A 196 -12.49 -10.45 -20.86
CA TRP A 196 -12.05 -9.28 -20.11
C TRP A 196 -12.07 -7.99 -20.94
N ARG A 197 -11.95 -8.15 -22.26
CA ARG A 197 -11.94 -7.12 -23.31
C ARG A 197 -10.75 -6.17 -23.18
N PRO A 198 -9.50 -6.65 -23.28
CA PRO A 198 -8.33 -5.79 -23.02
C PRO A 198 -8.18 -4.62 -23.98
N TYR A 199 -8.61 -4.79 -25.23
CA TYR A 199 -8.44 -3.81 -26.30
C TYR A 199 -9.65 -2.88 -26.51
N ASP A 200 -10.75 -3.08 -25.77
CA ASP A 200 -11.89 -2.17 -25.82
C ASP A 200 -11.49 -0.81 -25.23
N ASN A 201 -11.92 0.28 -25.88
CA ASN A 201 -11.73 1.63 -25.35
C ASN A 201 -12.66 1.90 -24.16
N ILE A 202 -12.22 2.71 -23.22
CA ILE A 202 -12.99 3.06 -22.03
C ILE A 202 -13.70 4.42 -22.15
N THR A 203 -14.94 4.46 -21.67
CA THR A 203 -15.74 5.69 -21.56
C THR A 203 -15.41 6.48 -20.30
N ARG A 204 -15.76 7.77 -20.28
CA ARG A 204 -15.62 8.63 -19.09
C ARG A 204 -16.44 8.14 -17.90
N ALA A 205 -17.59 7.52 -18.13
CA ALA A 205 -18.43 6.93 -17.08
C ALA A 205 -17.78 5.69 -16.43
N GLU A 206 -17.18 4.83 -17.23
CA GLU A 206 -16.43 3.67 -16.74
C GLU A 206 -15.20 4.11 -15.96
N LEU A 207 -14.45 5.08 -16.47
CA LEU A 207 -13.30 5.62 -15.75
C LEU A 207 -13.70 6.32 -14.44
N ALA A 208 -14.83 7.03 -14.40
CA ALA A 208 -15.34 7.59 -13.15
C ALA A 208 -15.68 6.51 -12.12
N THR A 209 -16.21 5.36 -12.56
CA THR A 209 -16.48 4.21 -11.70
C THR A 209 -15.20 3.60 -11.17
N LEU A 210 -14.21 3.43 -12.04
CA LEU A 210 -12.88 2.93 -11.68
C LEU A 210 -12.21 3.85 -10.65
N ILE A 211 -12.19 5.16 -10.90
CA ILE A 211 -11.54 6.14 -10.01
C ILE A 211 -12.22 6.14 -8.64
N ASN A 212 -13.54 6.03 -8.59
CA ASN A 212 -14.25 5.91 -7.33
C ASN A 212 -13.87 4.62 -6.57
N GLY A 213 -13.62 3.53 -7.31
CA GLY A 213 -13.02 2.30 -6.76
C GLY A 213 -11.63 2.54 -6.18
N LEU A 214 -10.75 3.24 -6.92
CA LEU A 214 -9.41 3.58 -6.47
C LEU A 214 -9.42 4.44 -5.19
N VAL A 215 -10.29 5.44 -5.12
CA VAL A 215 -10.46 6.25 -3.90
C VAL A 215 -10.77 5.38 -2.69
N ARG A 216 -11.61 4.36 -2.88
CA ARG A 216 -11.98 3.42 -1.80
C ARG A 216 -10.85 2.45 -1.45
N LEU A 217 -10.00 2.14 -2.42
CA LEU A 217 -8.86 1.25 -2.24
C LEU A 217 -7.70 1.93 -1.52
N LEU A 218 -7.49 3.23 -1.79
CA LEU A 218 -6.37 4.03 -1.29
C LEU A 218 -6.73 4.90 -0.07
N GLY A 219 -8.03 5.04 0.23
CA GLY A 219 -8.51 5.90 1.30
C GLY A 219 -8.19 5.36 2.69
N VAL A 220 -7.87 6.27 3.60
CA VAL A 220 -7.75 6.01 5.04
C VAL A 220 -9.14 5.76 5.62
N ASP A 221 -9.27 4.77 6.51
CA ASP A 221 -10.55 4.43 7.15
C ASP A 221 -10.47 4.45 8.69
N GLU A 222 -11.51 3.93 9.35
CA GLU A 222 -11.60 3.87 10.82
C GLU A 222 -10.42 3.14 11.48
N SER A 223 -9.65 2.30 10.76
CA SER A 223 -8.48 1.61 11.32
C SER A 223 -7.32 2.55 11.68
N TYR A 224 -7.27 3.75 11.10
CA TYR A 224 -6.24 4.76 11.36
C TYR A 224 -6.56 5.66 12.55
N ASP A 225 -7.61 5.36 13.33
CA ASP A 225 -7.95 6.15 14.49
C ASP A 225 -6.82 6.16 15.53
N GLY A 226 -6.47 7.36 15.99
CA GLY A 226 -5.35 7.61 16.90
C GLY A 226 -3.96 7.49 16.26
N GLN A 227 -3.88 7.20 14.96
CA GLN A 227 -2.60 6.99 14.28
C GLN A 227 -2.00 8.29 13.72
N GLU A 228 -0.78 8.17 13.21
CA GLU A 228 -0.08 9.21 12.47
C GLU A 228 -0.18 8.98 10.96
N TYR A 229 -0.47 10.03 10.20
CA TYR A 229 -0.46 10.02 8.73
C TYR A 229 0.47 11.10 8.20
N ARG A 230 1.36 10.73 7.28
CA ARG A 230 2.40 11.60 6.74
C ARG A 230 2.12 11.92 5.28
N LEU A 231 2.25 13.19 4.90
CA LEU A 231 2.12 13.66 3.52
C LEU A 231 2.88 14.98 3.29
N ALA A 232 3.14 15.31 2.03
CA ALA A 232 3.78 16.58 1.66
C ALA A 232 2.78 17.73 1.48
N PRO A 233 3.19 19.01 1.59
CA PRO A 233 2.40 20.13 1.12
C PRO A 233 1.98 19.94 -0.34
N GLY A 234 0.70 20.20 -0.62
CA GLY A 234 0.07 19.96 -1.92
C GLY A 234 -0.58 18.59 -2.06
N ASN A 235 -0.15 17.59 -1.27
CA ASN A 235 -0.71 16.24 -1.29
C ASN A 235 -2.02 16.14 -0.51
N SER A 236 -2.78 15.07 -0.76
CA SER A 236 -4.13 14.89 -0.25
C SER A 236 -4.27 13.65 0.63
N LEU A 237 -4.95 13.82 1.76
CA LEU A 237 -5.50 12.74 2.57
C LEU A 237 -6.96 12.51 2.17
N THR A 238 -7.33 11.27 1.81
CA THR A 238 -8.74 10.87 1.64
C THR A 238 -9.15 10.00 2.83
N LEU A 239 -10.12 10.46 3.62
CA LEU A 239 -10.65 9.78 4.80
C LEU A 239 -12.07 9.26 4.55
N MET A 240 -12.33 8.02 4.96
CA MET A 240 -13.58 7.30 4.74
C MET A 240 -14.13 6.74 6.05
N LEU A 241 -15.23 7.33 6.54
CA LEU A 241 -15.85 6.92 7.80
C LEU A 241 -17.25 6.35 7.55
N ASN A 242 -17.57 5.27 8.26
CA ASN A 242 -18.91 4.68 8.22
C ASN A 242 -19.94 5.71 8.74
N SER A 243 -21.03 5.89 8.02
CA SER A 243 -22.02 6.94 8.29
C SER A 243 -23.43 6.46 7.96
N ASN A 244 -24.40 6.85 8.79
CA ASN A 244 -25.82 6.59 8.54
C ASN A 244 -26.65 7.86 8.75
N PRO A 245 -26.70 8.75 7.75
CA PRO A 245 -27.38 10.04 7.87
C PRO A 245 -28.88 9.94 8.19
N THR A 246 -29.54 8.82 7.89
CA THR A 246 -30.98 8.63 8.18
C THR A 246 -31.27 8.50 9.67
N THR A 247 -30.25 8.20 10.48
CA THR A 247 -30.36 8.14 11.95
C THR A 247 -30.24 9.51 12.62
N GLY A 248 -29.99 10.55 11.82
CA GLY A 248 -29.73 11.91 12.28
C GLY A 248 -28.28 12.19 12.67
N TYR A 249 -27.45 11.16 12.84
CA TYR A 249 -26.03 11.38 13.13
C TYR A 249 -25.28 11.86 11.89
N ARG A 250 -24.32 12.76 12.09
CA ARG A 250 -23.47 13.33 11.05
C ARG A 250 -22.05 13.47 11.55
N TRP A 251 -21.09 13.26 10.64
CA TRP A 251 -19.69 13.56 10.91
C TRP A 251 -19.41 15.06 10.72
N THR A 252 -18.75 15.67 11.71
CA THR A 252 -18.23 17.04 11.68
C THR A 252 -16.73 17.03 11.89
N ALA A 253 -15.98 17.75 11.04
CA ALA A 253 -14.52 17.82 11.11
C ALA A 253 -14.07 19.09 11.84
N ALA A 254 -13.02 18.95 12.65
CA ALA A 254 -12.25 20.02 13.26
C ALA A 254 -10.77 19.80 12.91
N TYR A 255 -10.14 20.82 12.34
CA TYR A 255 -8.75 20.80 11.89
C TYR A 255 -8.21 22.24 11.79
N ASP A 256 -6.89 22.39 11.75
CA ASP A 256 -6.24 23.69 11.52
C ASP A 256 -6.32 24.07 10.02
N ASP A 257 -7.03 25.14 9.71
CA ASP A 257 -7.27 25.63 8.34
C ASP A 257 -6.03 26.25 7.69
N LYS A 258 -4.97 26.52 8.46
CA LYS A 258 -3.66 26.89 7.94
C LYS A 258 -2.86 25.69 7.46
N MET A 259 -3.17 24.50 7.98
CA MET A 259 -2.43 23.26 7.72
C MET A 259 -3.15 22.37 6.70
N LEU A 260 -4.48 22.29 6.79
CA LEU A 260 -5.32 21.46 5.95
C LEU A 260 -6.46 22.28 5.35
N THR A 261 -6.82 21.98 4.11
CA THR A 261 -8.05 22.49 3.50
C THR A 261 -8.92 21.35 3.01
N LEU A 262 -10.23 21.41 3.30
CA LEU A 262 -11.19 20.46 2.78
C LEU A 262 -11.46 20.75 1.29
N THR A 263 -10.99 19.88 0.42
CA THR A 263 -11.14 20.02 -1.04
C THR A 263 -12.34 19.26 -1.60
N GLY A 264 -12.88 18.30 -0.85
CA GLY A 264 -14.07 17.57 -1.26
C GLY A 264 -14.73 16.76 -0.15
N LYS A 265 -16.06 16.62 -0.24
CA LYS A 265 -16.85 15.75 0.63
C LYS A 265 -17.97 15.10 -0.15
N VAL A 266 -18.17 13.80 0.04
CA VAL A 266 -19.31 13.08 -0.50
C VAL A 266 -19.80 12.00 0.47
N TYR A 267 -21.12 11.89 0.62
CA TYR A 267 -21.73 10.72 1.25
C TYR A 267 -22.05 9.68 0.17
N GLN A 268 -21.61 8.45 0.39
CA GLN A 268 -21.86 7.34 -0.50
C GLN A 268 -22.58 6.21 0.22
N GLN A 269 -23.86 6.02 -0.13
CA GLN A 269 -24.69 4.94 0.42
C GLN A 269 -24.10 3.56 0.06
N ALA A 270 -24.19 2.60 0.98
CA ALA A 270 -23.79 1.22 0.72
C ALA A 270 -24.76 0.52 -0.24
N GLY A 271 -24.26 -0.45 -1.01
CA GLY A 271 -25.07 -1.23 -1.96
C GLY A 271 -25.74 -0.38 -3.05
N ASN A 272 -26.83 -0.90 -3.62
CA ASN A 272 -27.57 -0.21 -4.69
C ASN A 272 -28.45 0.94 -4.19
N GLY A 273 -28.57 1.14 -2.87
CA GLY A 273 -29.38 2.18 -2.24
C GLY A 273 -30.88 1.90 -2.24
N ASN A 274 -31.29 0.65 -2.50
CA ASN A 274 -32.70 0.24 -2.55
C ASN A 274 -33.32 0.06 -1.15
N LEU A 275 -32.50 -0.04 -0.10
CA LEU A 275 -32.96 -0.21 1.27
C LEU A 275 -33.04 1.15 1.97
N LEU A 276 -34.26 1.51 2.40
CA LEU A 276 -34.49 2.68 3.23
C LEU A 276 -33.75 2.53 4.56
N GLY A 277 -33.03 3.58 4.96
CA GLY A 277 -32.26 3.60 6.21
C GLY A 277 -30.89 2.91 6.15
N GLN A 278 -30.49 2.38 4.98
CA GLN A 278 -29.17 1.79 4.79
C GLN A 278 -28.09 2.86 4.94
N GLY A 279 -27.10 2.57 5.80
CA GLY A 279 -25.92 3.41 5.96
C GLY A 279 -25.00 3.39 4.74
N GLY A 280 -23.85 4.03 4.88
CA GLY A 280 -22.86 4.22 3.83
C GLY A 280 -21.54 4.73 4.42
N LYS A 281 -20.78 5.48 3.62
CA LYS A 281 -19.55 6.13 4.05
C LYS A 281 -19.58 7.61 3.73
N ASP A 282 -19.17 8.44 4.68
CA ASP A 282 -18.75 9.81 4.39
C ASP A 282 -17.29 9.77 3.95
N ILE A 283 -17.00 10.34 2.78
CA ILE A 283 -15.66 10.42 2.19
C ILE A 283 -15.27 11.89 2.17
N TRP A 284 -14.13 12.21 2.77
CA TRP A 284 -13.56 13.55 2.87
C TRP A 284 -12.20 13.56 2.21
N ARG A 285 -11.88 14.61 1.48
CA ARG A 285 -10.55 14.83 0.91
C ARG A 285 -9.97 16.13 1.44
N PHE A 286 -8.84 16.04 2.12
CA PHE A 286 -8.11 17.18 2.65
C PHE A 286 -6.82 17.35 1.88
N GLN A 287 -6.45 18.58 1.53
CA GLN A 287 -5.14 18.90 0.98
C GLN A 287 -4.26 19.54 2.06
N ALA A 288 -3.02 19.08 2.17
CA ALA A 288 -2.01 19.70 3.02
C ALA A 288 -1.50 21.00 2.40
N LEU A 289 -1.43 22.07 3.20
CA LEU A 289 -1.07 23.41 2.73
C LEU A 289 0.38 23.76 3.02
N GLN A 290 0.83 23.52 4.25
CA GLN A 290 2.15 23.91 4.73
C GLN A 290 2.70 22.89 5.71
N ALA A 291 4.02 22.91 5.89
CA ALA A 291 4.70 22.01 6.80
C ALA A 291 4.40 22.28 8.28
N GLY A 292 4.42 21.21 9.07
CA GLY A 292 4.11 21.18 10.50
C GLY A 292 3.26 19.95 10.84
N THR A 293 2.83 19.88 12.09
CA THR A 293 1.98 18.78 12.59
C THR A 293 0.65 19.36 13.02
N THR A 294 -0.45 18.70 12.65
CA THR A 294 -1.81 19.06 13.06
C THR A 294 -2.61 17.82 13.43
N GLU A 295 -3.75 17.99 14.08
CA GLU A 295 -4.71 16.92 14.36
C GLU A 295 -5.95 17.13 13.49
N LEU A 296 -6.35 16.08 12.77
CA LEU A 296 -7.67 15.99 12.15
C LEU A 296 -8.59 15.22 13.09
N LYS A 297 -9.56 15.92 13.68
CA LYS A 297 -10.57 15.33 14.55
C LYS A 297 -11.92 15.34 13.88
N ILE A 298 -12.57 14.18 13.74
CA ILE A 298 -13.92 14.08 13.21
C ILE A 298 -14.84 13.44 14.25
N THR A 299 -15.97 14.07 14.53
CA THR A 299 -16.93 13.67 15.57
C THR A 299 -18.27 13.29 14.95
N TYR A 300 -18.86 12.20 15.41
CA TYR A 300 -20.16 11.69 14.95
C TYR A 300 -21.23 12.00 15.99
N SER A 301 -22.09 12.96 15.69
CA SER A 301 -23.11 13.43 16.64
C SER A 301 -24.38 13.88 15.92
N ARG A 302 -25.44 14.15 16.70
CA ARG A 302 -26.64 14.83 16.22
C ARG A 302 -26.52 16.31 16.59
N PRO A 303 -26.12 17.19 15.67
CA PRO A 303 -25.77 18.57 16.00
C PRO A 303 -26.97 19.42 16.49
N TRP A 304 -28.20 18.91 16.41
CA TRP A 304 -29.42 19.57 16.88
C TRP A 304 -29.94 19.06 18.23
N GLU A 305 -29.25 18.12 18.89
CA GLU A 305 -29.67 17.69 20.23
C GLU A 305 -29.48 18.84 21.24
N PRO A 306 -30.46 19.07 22.16
CA PRO A 306 -30.36 20.14 23.15
C PRO A 306 -29.15 19.92 24.06
N ILE A 307 -28.32 20.95 24.21
CA ILE A 307 -27.12 20.90 25.05
C ILE A 307 -27.42 21.69 26.33
N PRO A 308 -27.24 21.09 27.53
CA PRO A 308 -27.31 21.83 28.79
C PRO A 308 -26.36 23.04 28.83
N PRO A 309 -26.69 24.12 29.57
CA PRO A 309 -25.80 25.27 29.70
C PRO A 309 -24.43 24.85 30.25
N GLY A 310 -23.36 25.08 29.47
CA GLY A 310 -21.99 24.73 29.84
C GLY A 310 -21.50 23.38 29.33
N GLU A 311 -22.33 22.62 28.61
CA GLU A 311 -21.93 21.34 28.00
C GLU A 311 -21.74 21.45 26.48
N SER A 312 -21.27 20.38 25.85
CA SER A 312 -21.17 20.21 24.39
C SER A 312 -21.92 18.95 23.96
N VAL A 313 -22.42 18.89 22.72
CA VAL A 313 -22.99 17.64 22.15
C VAL A 313 -21.97 16.53 22.32
N GLN A 314 -22.34 15.47 23.04
CA GLN A 314 -21.46 14.31 23.24
C GLN A 314 -21.47 13.45 21.97
N PRO A 315 -20.35 13.34 21.25
CA PRO A 315 -20.29 12.50 20.06
C PRO A 315 -20.33 11.02 20.47
N ILE A 316 -21.06 10.21 19.70
CA ILE A 316 -21.10 8.75 19.93
C ILE A 316 -19.88 8.04 19.35
N LYS A 317 -19.15 8.72 18.46
CA LYS A 317 -17.85 8.29 17.93
C LYS A 317 -16.96 9.50 17.68
N THR A 318 -15.68 9.32 17.91
CA THR A 318 -14.65 10.29 17.54
C THR A 318 -13.58 9.54 16.77
N PHE A 319 -13.12 10.13 15.68
CA PHE A 319 -11.94 9.72 14.94
C PHE A 319 -10.90 10.84 15.08
N THR A 320 -9.67 10.49 15.40
CA THR A 320 -8.53 11.40 15.47
C THR A 320 -7.40 10.88 14.61
N LEU A 321 -6.77 11.75 13.83
CA LEU A 321 -5.58 11.42 13.06
C LEU A 321 -4.55 12.53 13.22
N LYS A 322 -3.35 12.17 13.67
CA LYS A 322 -2.22 13.09 13.72
C LYS A 322 -1.65 13.21 12.31
N VAL A 323 -1.81 14.37 11.69
CA VAL A 323 -1.34 14.64 10.34
C VAL A 323 -0.01 15.37 10.42
N VAL A 324 1.06 14.73 9.94
CA VAL A 324 2.40 15.29 9.87
C VAL A 324 2.68 15.70 8.44
N ILE A 325 2.74 17.01 8.20
CA ILE A 325 3.01 17.61 6.90
C ILE A 325 4.46 18.04 6.88
N THR A 326 5.26 17.48 5.98
CA THR A 326 6.67 17.86 5.82
C THR A 326 6.87 18.33 4.39
N PRO A 327 7.52 19.51 4.14
CA PRO A 327 7.79 19.95 2.77
C PRO A 327 8.42 18.80 2.03
N GLY A 328 8.03 18.59 0.77
CA GLY A 328 8.58 17.56 -0.10
C GLY A 328 10.10 17.66 -0.28
N GLN A 329 10.88 17.39 0.77
CA GLN A 329 11.67 16.20 0.77
C GLN A 329 10.63 15.10 0.55
N SER A 330 10.78 14.32 -0.52
CA SER A 330 10.26 12.96 -0.53
C SER A 330 10.46 12.32 0.87
N GLU A 331 9.94 11.14 1.10
CA GLU A 331 10.69 10.26 2.00
C GLU A 331 12.07 9.90 1.39
N THR A 332 12.87 10.89 0.96
CA THR A 332 14.32 10.81 0.95
C THR A 332 14.73 10.70 2.41
N GLY A 333 15.09 9.49 2.83
CA GLY A 333 15.96 9.34 3.97
C GLY A 333 16.04 7.92 4.46
N ALA A 334 15.01 7.50 5.17
CA ALA A 334 15.09 6.23 5.88
C ALA A 334 15.02 5.10 4.87
N VAL A 335 16.07 4.29 4.84
CA VAL A 335 16.01 2.94 4.29
C VAL A 335 14.80 2.23 4.93
N LYS A 336 14.03 1.50 4.12
CA LYS A 336 12.88 0.71 4.57
C LYS A 336 13.00 -0.69 4.00
N VAL A 337 12.56 -1.68 4.77
CA VAL A 337 12.45 -3.07 4.33
C VAL A 337 10.99 -3.47 4.27
N THR A 338 10.49 -3.66 3.05
CA THR A 338 9.18 -4.26 2.76
C THR A 338 9.39 -5.66 2.21
N ASN A 339 8.42 -6.20 1.49
CA ASN A 339 8.52 -7.51 0.89
C ASN A 339 7.83 -7.66 -0.46
N LEU A 340 8.38 -8.59 -1.24
CA LEU A 340 7.78 -9.21 -2.41
C LEU A 340 7.29 -10.60 -2.00
N VAL A 341 6.03 -10.91 -2.32
CA VAL A 341 5.42 -12.21 -2.01
C VAL A 341 5.17 -12.98 -3.30
N ILE A 342 5.74 -14.18 -3.41
CA ILE A 342 5.52 -15.12 -4.52
C ILE A 342 4.79 -16.34 -3.96
N LYS A 343 3.54 -16.55 -4.39
CA LYS A 343 2.74 -17.72 -4.02
C LYS A 343 2.34 -18.51 -5.25
N GLU A 344 2.71 -19.78 -5.29
CA GLU A 344 2.40 -20.69 -6.41
C GLU A 344 2.00 -22.04 -5.85
N LYS A 345 1.10 -22.75 -6.54
CA LYS A 345 0.67 -24.09 -6.13
C LYS A 345 0.46 -24.95 -7.37
N SER A 346 0.99 -26.16 -7.31
CA SER A 346 0.85 -27.22 -8.31
C SER A 346 0.60 -28.57 -7.63
N ASP A 347 0.39 -29.61 -8.43
CA ASP A 347 0.20 -30.98 -7.92
C ASP A 347 1.46 -31.56 -7.26
N ILE A 348 2.64 -31.00 -7.55
CA ILE A 348 3.92 -31.51 -7.07
C ILE A 348 4.63 -30.54 -6.12
N MET A 349 4.23 -29.27 -6.05
CA MET A 349 4.93 -28.27 -5.24
C MET A 349 4.04 -27.09 -4.82
N GLU A 350 4.19 -26.63 -3.59
CA GLU A 350 3.60 -25.41 -3.03
C GLU A 350 4.69 -24.40 -2.62
N THR A 351 4.57 -23.18 -3.11
CA THR A 351 5.52 -22.07 -2.92
C THR A 351 4.85 -20.91 -2.20
N ASP A 352 5.47 -20.40 -1.14
CA ASP A 352 5.14 -19.09 -0.54
C ASP A 352 6.42 -18.39 -0.04
N LEU A 353 7.06 -17.66 -0.95
CA LEU A 353 8.27 -16.89 -0.70
C LEU A 353 7.90 -15.48 -0.26
N ASN A 354 8.43 -15.04 0.88
CA ASN A 354 8.40 -13.68 1.39
C ASN A 354 9.82 -13.09 1.33
N ILE A 355 10.10 -12.38 0.24
CA ILE A 355 11.43 -11.88 -0.13
C ILE A 355 11.56 -10.42 0.34
N PRO A 356 12.58 -10.04 1.13
CA PRO A 356 12.76 -8.66 1.56
C PRO A 356 13.07 -7.73 0.37
N VAL A 357 12.50 -6.53 0.40
CA VAL A 357 12.73 -5.48 -0.60
C VAL A 357 13.12 -4.19 0.11
N VAL A 358 14.28 -3.65 -0.23
CA VAL A 358 14.82 -2.41 0.30
C VAL A 358 14.44 -1.26 -0.61
N SER A 359 13.96 -0.19 0.02
CA SER A 359 13.64 1.10 -0.61
C SER A 359 14.16 2.24 0.26
N GLY A 360 14.14 3.48 -0.23
CA GLY A 360 14.61 4.66 0.50
C GLY A 360 15.96 5.19 -0.01
N GLN A 361 16.59 6.08 0.78
CA GLN A 361 17.73 6.87 0.32
C GLN A 361 19.05 6.08 0.32
N LEU A 362 19.26 5.28 -0.72
CA LEU A 362 20.55 4.68 -1.07
C LEU A 362 20.95 5.05 -2.49
N ASP A 363 22.24 4.91 -2.82
CA ASP A 363 22.65 4.91 -4.22
C ASP A 363 21.85 3.86 -5.00
N SER A 364 21.36 4.21 -6.20
CA SER A 364 20.48 3.32 -6.97
C SER A 364 21.16 2.01 -7.36
N GLY A 365 22.48 2.02 -7.57
CA GLY A 365 23.27 0.82 -7.84
C GLY A 365 23.37 -0.06 -6.59
N VAL A 366 23.57 0.55 -5.42
CA VAL A 366 23.55 -0.15 -4.12
C VAL A 366 22.18 -0.75 -3.84
N LEU A 367 21.09 0.02 -4.00
CA LEU A 367 19.72 -0.45 -3.81
C LEU A 367 19.41 -1.65 -4.72
N ALA A 368 19.74 -1.54 -6.01
CA ALA A 368 19.54 -2.61 -6.98
C ALA A 368 20.38 -3.85 -6.63
N ALA A 369 21.63 -3.68 -6.19
CA ALA A 369 22.50 -4.79 -5.79
C ALA A 369 21.95 -5.54 -4.56
N ILE A 370 21.43 -4.82 -3.57
CA ILE A 370 20.83 -5.41 -2.37
C ILE A 370 19.58 -6.21 -2.74
N ASN A 371 18.64 -5.59 -3.46
CA ASN A 371 17.37 -6.25 -3.84
C ASN A 371 17.60 -7.44 -4.77
N LYS A 372 18.53 -7.31 -5.72
CA LYS A 372 18.91 -8.40 -6.63
C LYS A 372 19.51 -9.59 -5.86
N ARG A 373 20.23 -9.35 -4.77
CA ARG A 373 20.74 -10.44 -3.91
C ARG A 373 19.59 -11.19 -3.26
N PHE A 374 18.67 -10.49 -2.59
CA PHE A 374 17.55 -11.11 -1.91
C PHE A 374 16.66 -11.91 -2.86
N GLU A 375 16.33 -11.33 -4.01
CA GLU A 375 15.56 -12.03 -5.05
C GLU A 375 16.36 -13.20 -5.63
N GLY A 376 17.65 -13.01 -5.93
CA GLY A 376 18.50 -14.05 -6.49
C GLY A 376 18.62 -15.28 -5.59
N ASP A 377 18.86 -15.08 -4.29
CA ASP A 377 18.98 -16.18 -3.32
C ASP A 377 17.65 -16.94 -3.18
N ALA A 378 16.52 -16.22 -3.09
CA ALA A 378 15.20 -16.85 -3.00
C ALA A 378 14.80 -17.60 -4.26
N MET A 379 15.16 -17.08 -5.44
CA MET A 379 14.88 -17.73 -6.71
C MET A 379 15.80 -18.93 -6.97
N GLU A 380 17.05 -18.90 -6.54
CA GLU A 380 17.95 -20.07 -6.64
C GLU A 380 17.51 -21.18 -5.68
N PHE A 381 17.04 -20.83 -4.46
CA PHE A 381 16.41 -21.78 -3.55
C PHE A 381 15.20 -22.46 -4.21
N LYS A 382 14.26 -21.68 -4.76
CA LYS A 382 13.09 -22.22 -5.50
C LYS A 382 13.52 -23.15 -6.63
N LYS A 383 14.43 -22.68 -7.47
CA LYS A 383 14.89 -23.39 -8.67
C LYS A 383 15.57 -24.73 -8.36
N THR A 384 16.34 -24.79 -7.26
CA THR A 384 16.97 -26.04 -6.81
C THR A 384 15.91 -27.09 -6.50
N LEU A 385 14.91 -26.72 -5.70
CA LEU A 385 13.83 -27.61 -5.28
C LEU A 385 12.88 -27.96 -6.43
N GLU A 386 12.68 -27.05 -7.39
CA GLU A 386 11.95 -27.32 -8.63
C GLU A 386 12.61 -28.37 -9.51
N ALA A 387 13.95 -28.46 -9.49
CA ALA A 387 14.66 -29.51 -10.19
C ALA A 387 14.49 -30.85 -9.47
N GLU A 388 14.71 -30.87 -8.15
CA GLU A 388 14.59 -32.08 -7.33
C GLU A 388 13.18 -32.68 -7.34
N VAL A 389 12.14 -31.85 -7.27
CA VAL A 389 10.75 -32.32 -7.23
C VAL A 389 10.33 -32.95 -8.56
N LYS A 390 10.91 -32.53 -9.69
CA LYS A 390 10.63 -33.12 -11.01
C LYS A 390 11.21 -34.52 -11.11
N ASP A 391 12.44 -34.71 -10.66
CA ASP A 391 13.08 -36.03 -10.62
C ASP A 391 12.32 -36.97 -9.68
N TYR A 392 11.96 -36.49 -8.48
CA TYR A 392 11.13 -37.22 -7.51
C TYR A 392 9.75 -37.61 -8.08
N ALA A 393 9.08 -36.69 -8.78
CA ALA A 393 7.78 -36.95 -9.39
C ALA A 393 7.88 -38.03 -10.48
N ALA A 394 8.93 -38.00 -11.31
CA ALA A 394 9.17 -39.00 -12.35
C ALA A 394 9.43 -40.40 -11.74
N ASP A 395 10.21 -40.48 -10.67
CA ASP A 395 10.47 -41.72 -9.94
C ASP A 395 9.19 -42.30 -9.30
N CYS A 396 8.34 -41.43 -8.73
CA CYS A 396 7.05 -41.83 -8.17
C CYS A 396 6.11 -42.39 -9.25
N GLU A 397 6.05 -41.74 -10.42
CA GLU A 397 5.25 -42.20 -11.54
C GLU A 397 5.73 -43.58 -12.03
N ALA A 398 7.04 -43.75 -12.21
CA ALA A 398 7.64 -45.02 -12.62
C ALA A 398 7.40 -46.16 -11.62
N ALA A 399 7.40 -45.84 -10.32
CA ALA A 399 7.17 -46.81 -9.24
C ALA A 399 5.68 -47.00 -8.86
N GLY A 400 4.77 -46.19 -9.39
CA GLY A 400 3.35 -46.21 -9.03
C GLY A 400 3.06 -45.70 -7.61
N TYR A 401 3.90 -44.81 -7.07
CA TYR A 401 3.71 -44.19 -5.76
C TYR A 401 2.96 -42.85 -5.86
N PRO A 402 2.16 -42.50 -4.84
CA PRO A 402 1.52 -41.18 -4.79
C PRO A 402 2.58 -40.09 -4.59
N ILE A 403 2.53 -39.05 -5.41
CA ILE A 403 3.38 -37.87 -5.26
C ILE A 403 2.93 -37.09 -4.02
N ARG A 404 3.88 -36.79 -3.13
CA ARG A 404 3.67 -35.84 -2.04
C ARG A 404 4.27 -34.49 -2.43
N PRO A 405 3.47 -33.41 -2.46
CA PRO A 405 4.00 -32.13 -2.89
C PRO A 405 5.16 -31.67 -2.00
N TYR A 406 6.19 -31.10 -2.62
CA TYR A 406 7.19 -30.35 -1.88
C TYR A 406 6.60 -29.02 -1.41
N GLU A 407 7.05 -28.53 -0.27
CA GLU A 407 6.65 -27.21 0.23
C GLU A 407 7.88 -26.35 0.42
N LEU A 408 7.80 -25.09 0.01
CA LEU A 408 8.86 -24.13 0.22
C LEU A 408 8.33 -22.77 0.64
N PHE A 409 8.84 -22.27 1.76
CA PHE A 409 8.43 -21.02 2.36
C PHE A 409 9.63 -20.20 2.74
N THR A 410 9.55 -18.89 2.56
CA THR A 410 10.52 -17.98 3.17
C THR A 410 9.84 -16.99 4.09
N ARG A 411 10.51 -16.63 5.20
CA ARG A 411 10.05 -15.60 6.13
C ARG A 411 11.25 -14.75 6.54
N TYR A 412 11.15 -13.44 6.34
CA TYR A 412 12.20 -12.52 6.77
C TYR A 412 11.86 -11.86 8.10
N LYS A 413 12.90 -11.48 8.85
CA LYS A 413 12.79 -10.58 10.00
C LYS A 413 13.83 -9.49 9.87
N GLN A 414 13.38 -8.24 9.88
CA GLN A 414 14.28 -7.10 10.09
C GLN A 414 14.71 -7.10 11.56
N CYS A 415 16.01 -7.20 11.81
CA CYS A 415 16.57 -7.28 13.16
C CYS A 415 17.06 -5.90 13.63
N SER A 416 17.83 -5.21 12.80
CA SER A 416 18.32 -3.86 13.08
C SER A 416 18.45 -3.05 11.79
N LEU A 417 18.22 -1.75 11.90
CA LEU A 417 18.41 -0.81 10.80
C LEU A 417 18.85 0.54 11.38
N ASN A 418 19.99 1.03 10.91
CA ASN A 418 20.48 2.38 11.17
C ASN A 418 20.99 3.01 9.87
N ASP A 419 21.62 4.18 9.94
CA ASP A 419 22.08 4.93 8.76
C ASP A 419 23.20 4.22 7.96
N ASP A 420 23.91 3.29 8.59
CA ASP A 420 25.09 2.62 8.01
C ASP A 420 24.85 1.13 7.72
N ILE A 421 24.04 0.44 8.53
CA ILE A 421 23.90 -1.02 8.49
C ILE A 421 22.43 -1.43 8.49
N LEU A 422 22.08 -2.32 7.56
CA LEU A 422 20.87 -3.14 7.61
C LEU A 422 21.24 -4.55 8.06
N SER A 423 20.63 -5.02 9.15
CA SER A 423 20.72 -6.40 9.60
C SER A 423 19.34 -7.05 9.59
N LEU A 424 19.19 -8.11 8.81
CA LEU A 424 17.98 -8.94 8.75
C LEU A 424 18.37 -10.39 8.55
N TYR A 425 17.42 -11.31 8.71
CA TYR A 425 17.59 -12.68 8.21
C TYR A 425 16.37 -13.12 7.42
N VAL A 426 16.57 -14.15 6.60
CA VAL A 426 15.52 -14.90 5.92
C VAL A 426 15.63 -16.36 6.33
N ASP A 427 14.54 -16.91 6.84
CA ASP A 427 14.38 -18.34 7.08
C ASP A 427 13.87 -19.00 5.80
N TYR A 428 14.64 -19.96 5.29
CA TYR A 428 14.34 -20.78 4.12
C TYR A 428 13.90 -22.15 4.59
N TYR A 429 12.58 -22.39 4.51
CA TYR A 429 11.98 -23.68 4.86
C TYR A 429 11.75 -24.50 3.60
N GLN A 430 12.10 -25.78 3.67
CA GLN A 430 11.67 -26.80 2.71
C GLN A 430 11.06 -28.02 3.40
N TYR A 431 10.05 -28.61 2.77
CA TYR A 431 9.60 -29.97 3.02
C TYR A 431 9.73 -30.77 1.73
N THR A 432 10.63 -31.75 1.73
CA THR A 432 10.93 -32.61 0.58
C THR A 432 10.57 -34.07 0.85
N GLY A 433 9.63 -34.30 1.78
CA GLY A 433 9.29 -35.62 2.32
C GLY A 433 9.98 -35.93 3.65
N GLY A 434 9.76 -37.15 4.17
CA GLY A 434 10.26 -37.56 5.49
C GLY A 434 9.36 -37.12 6.66
N ALA A 435 9.90 -37.18 7.87
CA ALA A 435 9.15 -36.95 9.11
C ALA A 435 8.89 -35.45 9.40
N HIS A 436 9.74 -34.56 8.90
CA HIS A 436 9.65 -33.12 9.10
C HIS A 436 10.39 -32.37 7.99
N GLY A 437 10.13 -31.06 7.86
CA GLY A 437 10.88 -30.17 6.98
C GLY A 437 12.23 -29.77 7.57
N MET A 438 12.94 -28.92 6.84
CA MET A 438 14.23 -28.33 7.22
C MET A 438 14.15 -26.82 7.08
N THR A 439 14.70 -26.09 8.05
CA THR A 439 14.82 -24.64 8.01
C THR A 439 16.29 -24.25 8.09
N ALA A 440 16.76 -23.51 7.08
CA ALA A 440 18.04 -22.84 7.12
C ALA A 440 17.80 -21.33 7.28
N ARG A 441 18.47 -20.70 8.24
CA ARG A 441 18.48 -19.25 8.38
C ARG A 441 19.69 -18.66 7.69
N MET A 442 19.45 -17.66 6.86
CA MET A 442 20.50 -16.85 6.26
C MET A 442 20.36 -15.40 6.71
N ALA A 443 21.34 -14.93 7.47
CA ALA A 443 21.43 -13.54 7.87
C ALA A 443 22.16 -12.69 6.85
N TYR A 444 21.73 -11.44 6.74
CA TYR A 444 22.27 -10.43 5.87
C TYR A 444 22.60 -9.20 6.72
N ASN A 445 23.89 -8.94 6.88
CA ASN A 445 24.39 -7.73 7.51
C ASN A 445 25.03 -6.90 6.42
N ILE A 446 24.40 -5.80 6.03
CA ILE A 446 24.72 -5.07 4.80
C ILE A 446 25.18 -3.66 5.17
N ASP A 447 26.36 -3.27 4.66
CA ASP A 447 26.79 -1.87 4.63
C ASP A 447 25.96 -1.12 3.60
N LEU A 448 25.14 -0.20 4.06
CA LEU A 448 24.21 0.58 3.26
C LEU A 448 24.94 1.56 2.31
N LYS A 449 26.20 1.90 2.55
CA LYS A 449 26.97 2.76 1.63
C LYS A 449 27.47 2.00 0.41
N THR A 450 27.74 0.71 0.55
CA THR A 450 28.40 -0.10 -0.49
C THR A 450 27.54 -1.22 -1.04
N GLY A 451 26.47 -1.61 -0.33
CA GLY A 451 25.63 -2.78 -0.65
C GLY A 451 26.30 -4.13 -0.40
N LYS A 452 27.46 -4.14 0.25
CA LYS A 452 28.23 -5.35 0.54
C LYS A 452 27.81 -5.99 1.85
N LEU A 453 27.95 -7.31 1.93
CA LEU A 453 27.81 -8.03 3.19
C LEU A 453 29.02 -7.71 4.08
N LEU A 454 28.74 -7.53 5.37
CA LEU A 454 29.72 -7.29 6.43
C LEU A 454 30.06 -8.63 7.10
N PRO A 455 31.28 -9.17 6.90
CA PRO A 455 31.79 -10.29 7.68
C PRO A 455 31.86 -9.94 9.18
N LEU A 456 31.72 -10.93 10.05
CA LEU A 456 31.75 -10.73 11.51
C LEU A 456 33.03 -10.01 11.97
N ALA A 457 34.17 -10.37 11.39
CA ALA A 457 35.47 -9.77 11.70
C ALA A 457 35.52 -8.26 11.41
N GLU A 458 34.76 -7.76 10.43
CA GLU A 458 34.76 -6.33 10.06
C GLU A 458 34.03 -5.44 11.08
N LEU A 459 33.30 -6.03 12.04
CA LEU A 459 32.73 -5.28 13.16
C LEU A 459 33.78 -4.87 14.20
N PHE A 460 34.98 -5.45 14.15
CA PHE A 460 36.00 -5.31 15.18
C PHE A 460 37.27 -4.63 14.65
N LYS A 461 37.95 -3.90 15.54
CA LYS A 461 39.26 -3.33 15.22
C LYS A 461 40.27 -4.45 14.96
N PRO A 462 41.23 -4.28 14.02
CA PRO A 462 42.28 -5.27 13.80
C PRO A 462 43.01 -5.64 15.09
N GLY A 463 43.18 -6.94 15.34
CA GLY A 463 43.84 -7.48 16.54
C GLY A 463 42.95 -7.55 17.80
N TYR A 464 41.66 -7.23 17.70
CA TYR A 464 40.72 -7.48 18.80
C TYR A 464 40.28 -8.95 18.80
N GLU A 465 40.47 -9.64 19.92
CA GLU A 465 40.18 -11.08 20.10
C GLU A 465 38.68 -11.35 20.35
N TYR A 466 37.82 -10.96 19.40
CA TYR A 466 36.36 -11.06 19.54
C TYR A 466 35.88 -12.50 19.73
N LYS A 467 36.51 -13.48 19.07
CA LYS A 467 36.14 -14.90 19.19
C LYS A 467 36.21 -15.39 20.63
N THR A 468 37.28 -15.08 21.34
CA THR A 468 37.44 -15.48 22.75
C THR A 468 36.32 -14.92 23.65
N VAL A 469 35.90 -13.68 23.41
CA VAL A 469 34.82 -13.05 24.20
C VAL A 469 33.47 -13.70 23.88
N ILE A 470 33.18 -13.89 22.59
CA ILE A 470 31.95 -14.52 22.11
C ILE A 470 31.86 -15.97 22.60
N ASP A 471 32.91 -16.77 22.40
CA ASP A 471 32.96 -18.18 22.80
C ASP A 471 32.75 -18.34 24.31
N LYS A 472 33.33 -17.45 25.11
CA LYS A 472 33.14 -17.45 26.56
C LYS A 472 31.68 -17.22 26.94
N GLU A 473 31.01 -16.27 26.28
CA GLU A 473 29.61 -15.97 26.56
C GLU A 473 28.65 -17.04 26.03
N ILE A 474 28.93 -17.63 24.86
CA ILE A 474 28.18 -18.79 24.34
C ILE A 474 28.30 -19.98 25.31
N ASN A 475 29.52 -20.33 25.76
CA ASN A 475 29.72 -21.40 26.74
C ASN A 475 28.97 -21.14 28.05
N ARG A 476 28.96 -19.88 28.53
CA ARG A 476 28.18 -19.49 29.71
C ARG A 476 26.67 -19.72 29.49
N GLN A 477 26.14 -19.41 28.31
CA GLN A 477 24.72 -19.61 27.98
C GLN A 477 24.36 -21.08 27.78
N ILE A 478 25.23 -21.88 27.14
CA ILE A 478 25.06 -23.34 27.01
C ILE A 478 25.02 -24.00 28.39
N ALA A 479 25.89 -23.58 29.32
CA ALA A 479 25.93 -24.13 30.67
C ALA A 479 24.65 -23.90 31.50
N LEU A 480 23.74 -23.02 31.06
CA LEU A 480 22.43 -22.83 31.71
C LEU A 480 21.44 -23.97 31.39
N ASP A 481 21.64 -24.65 30.26
CA ASP A 481 20.78 -25.74 29.78
C ASP A 481 21.59 -26.70 28.87
N PRO A 482 22.56 -27.44 29.43
CA PRO A 482 23.50 -28.23 28.63
C PRO A 482 22.83 -29.41 27.91
N GLU A 483 21.73 -29.95 28.45
CA GLU A 483 21.00 -31.09 27.88
C GLU A 483 20.34 -30.78 26.53
N SER A 484 20.16 -29.49 26.21
CA SER A 484 19.63 -29.03 24.93
C SER A 484 20.65 -29.03 23.79
N TYR A 485 21.92 -29.36 24.05
CA TYR A 485 23.02 -29.30 23.07
C TYR A 485 23.72 -30.66 22.92
N PHE A 486 24.43 -30.83 21.81
CA PHE A 486 25.28 -32.00 21.62
C PHE A 486 26.53 -31.96 22.50
N GLU A 487 27.01 -33.15 22.88
CA GLU A 487 28.23 -33.34 23.66
C GLU A 487 29.45 -33.65 22.77
N GLY A 488 30.64 -33.49 23.35
CA GLY A 488 31.91 -33.83 22.69
C GLY A 488 32.14 -33.05 21.40
N ASP A 489 32.71 -33.69 20.40
CA ASP A 489 33.09 -33.06 19.12
C ASP A 489 31.89 -32.59 18.28
N MET A 490 30.66 -33.05 18.60
CA MET A 490 29.42 -32.60 17.95
C MET A 490 28.82 -31.35 18.62
N GLY A 491 29.30 -31.00 19.82
CA GLY A 491 28.89 -29.80 20.54
C GLY A 491 29.60 -28.54 20.06
N PHE A 492 29.35 -27.41 20.73
CA PHE A 492 29.99 -26.14 20.41
C PHE A 492 31.51 -26.17 20.63
N GLN A 493 32.28 -25.98 19.55
CA GLN A 493 33.76 -25.96 19.56
C GLN A 493 34.38 -24.56 19.51
N GLY A 494 33.56 -23.51 19.57
CA GLY A 494 33.96 -22.13 19.28
C GLY A 494 33.44 -21.65 17.93
N ILE A 495 33.35 -20.33 17.75
CA ILE A 495 32.87 -19.73 16.50
C ILE A 495 33.92 -19.82 15.38
N VAL A 496 33.44 -20.06 14.15
CA VAL A 496 34.29 -20.05 12.96
C VAL A 496 34.57 -18.63 12.45
N GLU A 497 35.41 -18.49 11.42
CA GLU A 497 35.73 -17.18 10.83
C GLU A 497 34.52 -16.53 10.16
N GLU A 498 33.78 -17.30 9.36
CA GLU A 498 32.54 -16.86 8.71
C GLU A 498 31.32 -17.28 9.53
N GLN A 499 31.34 -17.03 10.84
CA GLN A 499 30.23 -17.41 11.72
C GLN A 499 28.95 -16.63 11.37
N ASN A 500 27.84 -17.36 11.31
CA ASN A 500 26.50 -16.83 11.15
C ASN A 500 26.11 -15.89 12.30
N TYR A 501 25.75 -14.64 11.95
CA TYR A 501 25.36 -13.64 12.94
C TYR A 501 24.35 -12.63 12.41
N TYR A 502 23.66 -11.95 13.32
CA TYR A 502 22.89 -10.75 13.01
C TYR A 502 22.92 -9.76 14.19
N LEU A 503 22.49 -8.52 13.96
CA LEU A 503 22.44 -7.46 14.98
C LEU A 503 21.00 -7.23 15.44
N ASP A 504 20.75 -7.24 16.75
CA ASP A 504 19.42 -7.07 17.36
C ASP A 504 19.51 -6.18 18.60
N GLY A 505 19.16 -4.90 18.41
CA GLY A 505 19.29 -3.88 19.45
C GLY A 505 20.71 -3.75 19.97
N GLU A 506 20.90 -3.92 21.28
CA GLU A 506 22.20 -3.84 21.96
C GLU A 506 22.95 -5.19 22.00
N ASN A 507 22.63 -6.12 21.09
CA ASN A 507 23.25 -7.44 21.03
C ASN A 507 23.79 -7.75 19.63
N LEU A 508 24.98 -8.36 19.62
CA LEU A 508 25.42 -9.22 18.54
C LEU A 508 24.80 -10.60 18.77
N VAL A 509 24.04 -11.13 17.83
CA VAL A 509 23.44 -12.47 17.94
C VAL A 509 24.22 -13.43 17.07
N ILE A 510 24.87 -14.41 17.69
CA ILE A 510 25.44 -15.56 16.97
C ILE A 510 24.38 -16.63 16.88
N TYR A 511 24.22 -17.23 15.70
CA TYR A 511 23.30 -18.33 15.54
C TYR A 511 23.92 -19.53 14.84
N PHE A 512 23.35 -20.69 15.13
CA PHE A 512 23.70 -21.99 14.59
C PHE A 512 22.43 -22.59 13.99
N ASN A 513 22.50 -23.03 12.73
CA ASN A 513 21.38 -23.64 12.02
C ASN A 513 20.93 -24.95 12.70
N GLN A 514 19.77 -25.47 12.28
CA GLN A 514 19.28 -26.75 12.78
C GLN A 514 20.36 -27.83 12.62
N TYR A 515 20.54 -28.67 13.64
CA TYR A 515 21.56 -29.73 13.73
C TYR A 515 23.01 -29.30 13.87
N GLU A 516 23.33 -28.01 13.85
CA GLU A 516 24.74 -27.58 13.84
C GLU A 516 25.43 -27.83 15.19
N ILE A 517 24.74 -27.59 16.31
CA ILE A 517 25.26 -27.86 17.67
C ILE A 517 24.23 -28.49 18.61
N ALA A 518 23.02 -28.75 18.12
CA ALA A 518 21.88 -29.19 18.92
C ALA A 518 20.90 -30.01 18.05
N PRO A 519 20.08 -30.92 18.65
CA PRO A 519 19.12 -31.71 17.89
C PRO A 519 18.01 -30.85 17.26
N TYR A 520 17.35 -31.37 16.23
CA TYR A 520 16.25 -30.70 15.51
C TYR A 520 15.22 -30.02 16.41
N ALA A 521 14.81 -30.71 17.48
CA ALA A 521 13.78 -30.26 18.41
C ALA A 521 14.16 -28.95 19.14
N ALA A 522 15.46 -28.65 19.23
CA ALA A 522 15.96 -27.41 19.83
C ALA A 522 15.91 -26.21 18.86
N GLY A 523 15.60 -26.44 17.58
CA GLY A 523 15.51 -25.44 16.54
C GLY A 523 16.86 -24.78 16.19
N ILE A 524 16.79 -23.60 15.58
CA ILE A 524 17.96 -22.73 15.38
C ILE A 524 18.39 -22.19 16.75
N ARG A 525 19.67 -22.35 17.09
CA ARG A 525 20.21 -21.88 18.37
C ARG A 525 20.75 -20.46 18.21
N GLU A 526 20.30 -19.56 19.06
CA GLU A 526 20.72 -18.16 19.06
C GLU A 526 21.35 -17.81 20.42
N PHE A 527 22.48 -17.11 20.37
CA PHE A 527 23.20 -16.62 21.54
C PHE A 527 23.36 -15.11 21.43
N LYS A 528 22.74 -14.40 22.38
CA LYS A 528 22.82 -12.94 22.44
C LYS A 528 24.09 -12.56 23.18
N ILE A 529 24.99 -11.86 22.51
CA ILE A 529 26.22 -11.32 23.08
C ILE A 529 25.99 -9.82 23.29
N PRO A 530 25.78 -9.36 24.54
CA PRO A 530 25.61 -7.94 24.81
C PRO A 530 26.82 -7.14 24.31
N LEU A 531 26.58 -6.05 23.58
CA LEU A 531 27.67 -5.21 23.03
C LEU A 531 28.58 -4.64 24.13
N THR A 532 28.07 -4.52 25.36
CA THR A 532 28.86 -4.12 26.54
C THR A 532 29.99 -5.09 26.89
N LEU A 533 29.88 -6.38 26.52
CA LEU A 533 30.95 -7.37 26.70
C LEU A 533 32.06 -7.21 25.65
N LEU A 534 31.75 -6.61 24.50
CA LEU A 534 32.66 -6.46 23.36
C LEU A 534 33.48 -5.14 23.39
N GLY A 535 33.39 -4.39 24.51
CA GLY A 535 34.12 -3.13 24.73
C GLY A 535 33.41 -1.93 24.12
N GLY A 536 32.98 -0.97 24.95
CA GLY A 536 32.23 0.20 24.51
C GLY A 536 33.09 1.30 23.86
N LYS A 537 32.60 1.79 22.71
CA LYS A 537 33.03 2.92 21.85
C LYS A 537 33.95 2.61 20.66
#